data_AF-A0A4R9PN09-F1
#
_entry.id   AF-A0A4R9PN09-F1
#
_cell.length_a   1.000
_cell.length_b   1.000
_cell.length_c   1.000
_cell.angle_alpha   90.00
_cell.angle_beta   90.00
_cell.angle_gamma   90.00
#
_symmetry.space_group_name_H-M   'P 1'
#
loop_
_entity.id
_entity.type
_entity.pdbx_description
1 polymer ?
#
loop_
_entity_poly.entity_id
_entity_poly.type
_entity_poly.pdbx_seq_one_letter_code
_entity_poly.pdbx_strand_id
1 'polypeptide(L)'
;AIDLTDEKLDFARKIGAVATINASNTPNVVKAVKQITNGGAHMSMDALGHPTTSFNSISNLRRRGRHVQVGLMLGEHSRPQVPMDKVIAFELEILGSHGMQAYRYSAMM
;
A
#
# COMPACT_ATOMS: atom_id res chain seq x y z
N ALA A 1 -8.49 -4.15 2.24
CA ALA A 1 -7.58 -3.61 3.27
C ALA A 1 -6.59 -4.68 3.71
N ILE A 2 -5.41 -4.29 4.20
CA ILE A 2 -4.37 -5.22 4.65
C ILE A 2 -3.82 -4.64 5.95
N ASP A 3 -3.83 -5.41 7.03
CA ASP A 3 -3.35 -5.01 8.36
C ASP A 3 -2.88 -6.25 9.13
N LEU A 4 -2.31 -6.08 10.32
CA LEU A 4 -1.85 -7.16 11.18
C LEU A 4 -2.92 -7.63 12.18
N THR A 5 -3.95 -6.83 12.45
CA THR A 5 -4.98 -7.17 13.45
C THR A 5 -6.35 -7.33 12.81
N ASP A 6 -7.11 -8.34 13.28
CA ASP A 6 -8.46 -8.58 12.78
C ASP A 6 -9.42 -7.45 13.14
N GLU A 7 -9.24 -6.80 14.29
CA GLU A 7 -10.05 -5.64 14.71
C GLU A 7 -10.04 -4.51 13.67
N LYS A 8 -8.86 -4.13 13.17
CA LYS A 8 -8.74 -3.07 12.14
C LYS A 8 -9.32 -3.51 10.81
N LEU A 9 -9.18 -4.79 10.47
CA LEU A 9 -9.77 -5.35 9.25
C LEU A 9 -11.30 -5.40 9.35
N ASP A 10 -11.85 -5.74 10.51
CA ASP A 10 -13.29 -5.71 10.77
C ASP A 10 -13.84 -4.30 10.61
N PHE A 11 -13.14 -3.30 11.16
CA PHE A 11 -13.48 -1.89 10.93
C PHE A 11 -13.41 -1.53 9.44
N ALA A 12 -12.35 -1.94 8.74
CA ALA A 12 -12.22 -1.69 7.30
C ALA A 12 -13.40 -2.28 6.50
N ARG A 13 -13.89 -3.48 6.85
CA ARG A 13 -15.09 -4.07 6.21
C ARG A 13 -16.34 -3.23 6.47
N LYS A 14 -16.53 -2.73 7.70
CA LYS A 14 -17.67 -1.87 8.06
C LYS A 14 -17.72 -0.58 7.25
N ILE A 15 -16.57 -0.04 6.84
CA ILE A 15 -16.47 1.19 6.04
C ILE A 15 -16.33 0.93 4.52
N GLY A 16 -16.55 -0.31 4.06
CA GLY A 16 -16.68 -0.63 2.63
C GLY A 16 -15.54 -1.44 2.01
N ALA A 17 -14.58 -1.95 2.79
CA ALA A 17 -13.59 -2.89 2.25
C ALA A 17 -14.26 -4.22 1.88
N VAL A 18 -14.34 -4.51 0.58
CA VAL A 18 -14.92 -5.75 0.04
C VAL A 18 -14.04 -6.99 0.23
N ALA A 19 -12.75 -6.78 0.53
CA ALA A 19 -11.80 -7.83 0.82
C ALA A 19 -10.75 -7.35 1.83
N THR A 20 -10.28 -8.28 2.67
CA THR A 20 -9.30 -8.02 3.72
C THR A 20 -8.28 -9.15 3.81
N ILE A 21 -7.02 -8.81 4.10
CA ILE A 21 -5.96 -9.77 4.36
C ILE A 21 -5.30 -9.43 5.69
N ASN A 22 -5.22 -10.41 6.59
CA ASN A 22 -4.41 -10.28 7.80
C ASN A 22 -2.97 -10.68 7.48
N ALA A 23 -2.05 -9.73 7.50
CA ALA A 23 -0.65 -9.95 7.15
C ALA A 23 0.13 -10.73 8.22
N SER A 24 -0.39 -10.83 9.46
CA SER A 24 0.25 -11.64 10.51
C SER A 24 0.10 -13.15 10.27
N ASN A 25 -0.96 -13.56 9.59
CA ASN A 25 -1.25 -14.98 9.30
C ASN A 25 -1.17 -15.32 7.80
N THR A 26 -0.78 -14.37 6.96
CA THR A 26 -0.64 -14.54 5.51
C THR A 26 0.84 -14.48 5.10
N PRO A 27 1.49 -15.63 4.86
CA PRO A 27 2.92 -15.67 4.52
C PRO A 27 3.30 -14.90 3.24
N ASN A 28 2.35 -14.78 2.29
CA ASN A 28 2.58 -14.06 1.03
C ASN A 28 1.37 -13.17 0.68
N VAL A 29 1.41 -11.95 1.20
CA VAL A 29 0.38 -10.92 0.97
C VAL A 29 0.24 -10.61 -0.53
N VAL A 30 1.34 -10.52 -1.27
CA VAL A 30 1.34 -10.21 -2.71
C VAL A 30 0.55 -11.25 -3.50
N LYS A 31 0.74 -12.54 -3.21
CA LYS A 31 0.01 -13.64 -3.84
C LYS A 31 -1.48 -13.57 -3.49
N ALA A 32 -1.81 -13.37 -2.23
CA ALA A 32 -3.19 -13.27 -1.77
C ALA A 32 -3.94 -12.14 -2.47
N VAL A 33 -3.33 -10.95 -2.61
CA VAL A 33 -3.94 -9.84 -3.36
C VAL A 33 -4.16 -10.22 -4.82
N LYS A 34 -3.15 -10.78 -5.50
CA LYS A 34 -3.29 -11.17 -6.92
C LYS A 34 -4.38 -12.22 -7.15
N GLN A 35 -4.60 -13.12 -6.20
CA GLN A 35 -5.69 -14.11 -6.26
C GLN A 35 -7.05 -13.43 -6.13
N ILE A 36 -7.23 -12.55 -5.14
CA ILE A 36 -8.48 -11.81 -4.93
C ILE A 36 -8.83 -10.93 -6.13
N THR A 37 -7.83 -10.28 -6.72
CA THR A 37 -8.06 -9.34 -7.83
C THR A 37 -7.89 -9.97 -9.22
N ASN A 38 -7.66 -11.28 -9.29
CA ASN A 38 -7.46 -12.04 -10.53
C ASN A 38 -6.39 -11.44 -11.47
N GLY A 39 -5.19 -11.17 -10.93
CA GLY A 39 -4.04 -10.69 -11.72
C GLY A 39 -3.31 -9.46 -11.18
N GLY A 40 -3.72 -8.94 -10.02
CA GLY A 40 -3.11 -7.79 -9.35
C GLY A 40 -4.01 -6.56 -9.31
N ALA A 41 -3.73 -5.65 -8.38
CA ALA A 41 -4.54 -4.46 -8.19
C ALA A 41 -4.27 -3.43 -9.30
N HIS A 42 -5.30 -2.66 -9.69
CA HIS A 42 -5.16 -1.51 -10.60
C HIS A 42 -4.42 -0.36 -9.93
N MET A 43 -4.75 -0.11 -8.66
CA MET A 43 -4.12 0.90 -7.82
C MET A 43 -3.88 0.31 -6.44
N SER A 44 -2.75 0.69 -5.84
CA SER A 44 -2.40 0.37 -4.46
C SER A 44 -2.01 1.66 -3.72
N MET A 45 -2.27 1.67 -2.42
CA MET A 45 -1.91 2.78 -1.52
C MET A 45 -1.18 2.21 -0.32
N ASP A 46 0.01 2.74 0.00
CA ASP A 46 0.66 2.50 1.28
C ASP A 46 0.45 3.71 2.20
N ALA A 47 -0.30 3.50 3.27
CA ALA A 47 -0.59 4.49 4.30
C ALA A 47 0.16 4.23 5.62
N LEU A 48 1.00 3.17 5.69
CA LEU A 48 1.78 2.84 6.87
C LEU A 48 3.16 3.49 6.83
N GLY A 49 3.86 3.39 5.69
CA GLY A 49 5.24 3.86 5.57
C GLY A 49 6.24 2.88 6.19
N HIS A 50 6.24 1.63 5.72
CA HIS A 50 7.19 0.59 6.12
C HIS A 50 7.77 -0.11 4.87
N PRO A 51 9.04 -0.56 4.85
CA PRO A 51 9.64 -1.15 3.65
C PRO A 51 8.88 -2.36 3.12
N THR A 52 8.41 -3.24 4.01
CA THR A 52 7.61 -4.41 3.63
C THR A 52 6.26 -4.02 3.01
N THR A 53 5.57 -3.00 3.54
CA THR A 53 4.26 -2.60 2.99
C THR A 53 4.44 -1.89 1.66
N SER A 54 5.44 -1.01 1.54
CA SER A 54 5.78 -0.35 0.29
C SER A 54 6.13 -1.36 -0.82
N PHE A 55 7.03 -2.31 -0.54
CA PHE A 55 7.39 -3.37 -1.48
C PHE A 55 6.17 -4.22 -1.89
N ASN A 56 5.38 -4.68 -0.91
CA ASN A 56 4.20 -5.50 -1.19
C ASN A 56 3.15 -4.73 -2.00
N SER A 57 2.96 -3.45 -1.67
CA SER A 57 2.01 -2.54 -2.32
C SER A 57 2.32 -2.37 -3.82
N ILE A 58 3.59 -2.28 -4.19
CA ILE A 58 4.02 -2.20 -5.59
C ILE A 58 3.99 -3.59 -6.26
N SER A 59 4.46 -4.63 -5.55
CA SER A 59 4.61 -5.98 -6.10
C SER A 59 3.31 -6.68 -6.47
N ASN A 60 2.19 -6.28 -5.86
CA ASN A 60 0.88 -6.83 -6.17
C ASN A 60 0.18 -6.16 -7.36
N LEU A 61 0.72 -5.07 -7.91
CA LEU A 61 0.10 -4.37 -9.04
C LEU A 61 0.08 -5.21 -10.31
N ARG A 62 -0.97 -5.00 -11.11
CA ARG A 62 -1.08 -5.48 -12.49
C ARG A 62 -0.29 -4.59 -13.46
N ARG A 63 -0.18 -4.99 -14.73
CA ARG A 63 0.42 -4.15 -15.79
C ARG A 63 -0.27 -2.78 -15.84
N ARG A 64 0.53 -1.72 -15.94
CA ARG A 64 0.12 -0.31 -15.94
C ARG A 64 -0.64 0.11 -14.67
N GLY A 65 -0.42 -0.60 -13.57
CA GLY A 65 -0.96 -0.25 -12.26
C GLY A 65 -0.25 0.93 -11.63
N ARG A 66 -0.89 1.55 -10.65
CA ARG A 66 -0.39 2.75 -9.94
C ARG A 66 -0.22 2.49 -8.45
N HIS A 67 0.95 2.83 -7.91
CA HIS A 67 1.18 2.89 -6.48
C HIS A 67 1.12 4.34 -5.99
N VAL A 68 0.46 4.58 -4.86
CA VAL A 68 0.46 5.86 -4.15
C VAL A 68 1.07 5.67 -2.75
N GLN A 69 2.20 6.30 -2.50
CA GLN A 69 2.83 6.33 -1.19
C GLN A 69 2.31 7.55 -0.40
N VAL A 70 1.59 7.28 0.70
CA VAL A 70 1.09 8.29 1.65
C VAL A 70 1.85 8.19 2.97
N GLY A 71 2.09 6.97 3.44
CA GLY A 71 2.81 6.72 4.68
C GLY A 71 4.25 7.20 4.58
N LEU A 72 4.66 8.08 5.50
CA LEU A 72 6.01 8.64 5.55
C LEU A 72 6.97 7.64 6.20
N MET A 73 8.03 7.28 5.51
CA MET A 73 9.09 6.43 6.02
C MET A 73 10.21 7.26 6.63
N LEU A 74 10.66 6.89 7.84
CA LEU A 74 11.66 7.62 8.62
C LEU A 74 12.70 6.66 9.22
N GLY A 75 13.82 7.22 9.71
CA GLY A 75 14.89 6.45 10.35
C GLY A 75 15.47 5.37 9.45
N GLU A 76 15.66 4.17 10.00
CA GLU A 76 16.15 2.98 9.28
C GLU A 76 15.29 2.58 8.07
N HIS A 77 14.03 3.04 8.04
CA HIS A 77 13.10 2.74 6.95
C HIS A 77 13.07 3.81 5.85
N SER A 78 13.80 4.93 6.01
CA SER A 78 13.75 6.10 5.11
C SER A 78 14.17 5.84 3.65
N ARG A 79 14.74 4.65 3.37
CA ARG A 79 15.22 4.21 2.05
C ARG A 79 14.71 2.79 1.75
N PRO A 80 13.41 2.58 1.52
CA PRO A 80 12.89 1.25 1.19
C PRO A 80 13.40 0.78 -0.18
N GLN A 81 13.57 -0.53 -0.34
CA GLN A 81 13.85 -1.11 -1.65
C GLN A 81 12.58 -1.15 -2.50
N VAL A 82 12.64 -0.57 -3.69
CA VAL A 82 11.56 -0.58 -4.67
C VAL A 82 11.83 -1.71 -5.69
N PRO A 83 10.84 -2.56 -6.02
CA PRO A 83 10.99 -3.63 -7.01
C PRO A 83 11.03 -3.06 -8.44
N MET A 84 12.15 -2.42 -8.80
CA MET A 84 12.31 -1.70 -10.07
C MET A 84 12.25 -2.63 -11.28
N ASP A 85 12.64 -3.89 -11.12
CA ASP A 85 12.46 -4.94 -12.12
C ASP A 85 10.99 -5.05 -12.56
N LYS A 86 10.08 -5.10 -11.59
CA LYS A 86 8.65 -5.15 -11.85
C LYS A 86 8.10 -3.82 -12.35
N VAL A 87 8.57 -2.69 -11.79
CA VAL A 87 8.16 -1.35 -12.24
C VAL A 87 8.39 -1.19 -13.74
N ILE A 88 9.57 -1.58 -14.23
CA ILE A 88 9.92 -1.52 -15.64
C ILE A 88 9.10 -2.55 -16.44
N ALA A 89 9.09 -3.82 -16.03
CA ALA A 89 8.44 -4.89 -16.79
C ALA A 89 6.92 -4.68 -16.96
N PHE A 90 6.28 -4.03 -15.98
CA PHE A 90 4.83 -3.84 -15.94
C PHE A 90 4.43 -2.39 -16.24
N GLU A 91 5.38 -1.49 -16.53
CA GLU A 91 5.14 -0.07 -16.81
C GLU A 91 4.31 0.59 -15.69
N LEU A 92 4.73 0.41 -14.44
CA LEU A 92 4.00 0.90 -13.27
C LEU A 92 4.24 2.40 -13.03
N GLU A 93 3.23 3.06 -12.49
CA GLU A 93 3.36 4.43 -11.97
C GLU A 93 3.60 4.40 -10.45
N ILE A 94 4.55 5.19 -9.97
CA ILE A 94 4.81 5.39 -8.54
C ILE A 94 4.64 6.87 -8.22
N LEU A 95 3.66 7.19 -7.38
CA LEU A 95 3.32 8.55 -6.99
C LEU A 95 3.49 8.73 -5.48
N GLY A 96 4.02 9.89 -5.09
CA GLY A 96 3.95 10.36 -3.70
C GLY A 96 2.70 11.22 -3.49
N SER A 97 2.13 11.15 -2.30
CA SER A 97 1.07 12.05 -1.86
C SER A 97 1.51 12.73 -0.57
N HIS A 98 1.66 14.05 -0.64
CA HIS A 98 1.88 14.87 0.55
C HIS A 98 0.57 15.55 0.93
N GLY A 99 0.26 15.55 2.23
CA GLY A 99 -0.98 16.10 2.75
C GLY A 99 -1.01 17.64 2.68
N MET A 100 -1.67 18.23 3.68
CA MET A 100 -1.82 19.67 3.76
C MET A 100 -0.46 20.36 3.96
N GLN A 101 -0.23 21.46 3.24
CA GLN A 101 0.99 22.25 3.41
C GLN A 101 1.11 22.73 4.87
N ALA A 102 2.33 22.71 5.42
CA ALA A 102 2.55 23.00 6.83
C ALA A 102 1.95 24.33 7.31
N TYR A 103 2.00 25.37 6.47
CA TYR A 103 1.47 26.70 6.80
C TYR A 103 -0.07 26.74 6.90
N ARG A 104 -0.77 25.71 6.43
CA ARG A 104 -2.24 25.60 6.47
C ARG A 104 -2.76 24.80 7.66
N TYR A 105 -1.88 24.27 8.51
CA TYR A 105 -2.31 23.52 9.71
C TYR A 105 -3.16 24.35 10.67
N SER A 106 -2.98 25.67 10.72
CA SER A 106 -3.82 26.56 11.54
C SER A 106 -5.31 26.55 11.16
N ALA A 107 -5.67 26.15 9.94
CA ALA A 107 -7.08 26.07 9.51
C ALA A 107 -7.79 24.78 9.96
N MET A 108 -7.07 23.83 10.58
CA MET A 108 -7.61 22.56 11.10
C MET A 108 -7.74 22.53 12.64
N MET A 109 -7.26 23.56 13.34
CA MET A 109 -7.41 23.76 14.79
C MET A 109 -8.52 24.77 15.06
#